data_AF-A0A353EW50-F1
#
_entry.id   AF-A0A353EW50-F1
#
_cell.length_a   1.000
_cell.length_b   1.000
_cell.length_c   1.000
_cell.angle_alpha   90.00
_cell.angle_beta   90.00
_cell.angle_gamma   90.00
#
_symmetry.space_group_name_H-M   'P 1'
#
loop_
_entity.id
_entity.type
_entity.pdbx_description
1 polymer ?
#
loop_
_entity_poly.entity_id
_entity_poly.type
_entity_poly.pdbx_seq_one_letter_code
_entity_poly.pdbx_strand_id
1 'polypeptide(L)' 'MQIDRNALNRILSMNDEQLGALITQIAAQTGIDPAALGLNPQNIAGVRAALSGATEADIQKLDALYTDYRRNRRQQR' A
#
# COMPACT_ATOMS: atom_id res chain seq x y z
N MET A 1 4.68 10.68 7.03
CA MET A 1 5.07 10.17 5.71
C MET A 1 3.99 10.62 4.76
N GLN A 2 4.29 11.56 3.86
CA GLN A 2 3.48 11.76 2.67
C GLN A 2 3.69 10.52 1.80
N ILE A 3 2.63 9.98 1.21
CA ILE A 3 2.79 8.98 0.15
C ILE A 3 3.24 9.77 -1.08
N ASP A 4 4.54 10.00 -1.16
CA ASP A 4 5.14 10.73 -2.28
C ASP A 4 5.24 9.82 -3.50
N ARG A 5 5.20 10.43 -4.68
CA ARG A 5 5.42 9.77 -5.97
C ARG A 5 6.72 8.96 -6.00
N ASN A 6 7.71 9.39 -5.22
CA ASN A 6 8.96 8.65 -4.99
C ASN A 6 8.78 7.32 -4.26
N ALA A 7 7.88 7.26 -3.27
CA ALA A 7 7.54 6.02 -2.57
C ALA A 7 6.83 5.04 -3.51
N LEU A 8 5.91 5.54 -4.35
CA LEU A 8 5.26 4.75 -5.39
C LEU A 8 6.24 4.25 -6.45
N ASN A 9 7.12 5.11 -6.97
CA ASN A 9 8.16 4.70 -7.91
C ASN A 9 9.10 3.65 -7.30
N ARG A 10 9.42 3.77 -6.01
CA ARG A 10 10.21 2.78 -5.30
C ARG A 10 9.49 1.43 -5.19
N ILE A 11 8.19 1.44 -4.90
CA ILE A 11 7.34 0.24 -4.87
C ILE A 11 7.22 -0.38 -6.27
N LEU A 12 7.07 0.44 -7.33
CA LEU A 12 7.00 -0.03 -8.72
C LEU A 12 8.34 -0.58 -9.24
N SER A 13 9.46 -0.10 -8.70
CA SER A 13 10.80 -0.60 -9.03
C SER A 13 11.16 -1.92 -8.35
N MET A 14 10.39 -2.35 -7.34
CA MET A 14 10.59 -3.62 -6.66
C MET A 14 10.15 -4.78 -7.55
N ASN A 15 10.91 -5.87 -7.52
CA ASN A 15 10.47 -7.13 -8.12
C ASN A 15 9.32 -7.76 -7.30
N ASP A 16 8.69 -8.82 -7.82
CA ASP A 16 7.49 -9.39 -7.20
C ASP A 16 7.75 -9.96 -5.80
N GLU A 17 8.94 -10.53 -5.58
CA GLU A 17 9.36 -11.05 -4.29
C GLU A 17 9.53 -9.93 -3.25
N GLN A 18 10.19 -8.83 -3.63
CA GLN A 18 10.38 -7.66 -2.79
C GLN A 18 9.06 -6.97 -2.45
N LEU A 19 8.16 -6.84 -3.43
CA LEU A 19 6.84 -6.28 -3.22
C LEU A 19 6.01 -7.16 -2.29
N GLY A 20 6.02 -8.48 -2.49
CA GLY A 20 5.35 -9.45 -1.63
C GLY A 20 5.85 -9.39 -0.19
N ALA A 21 7.18 -9.31 0.00
CA ALA A 21 7.78 -9.16 1.32
C ALA A 21 7.36 -7.85 2.00
N LEU A 22 7.35 -6.73 1.27
CA LEU A 22 6.92 -5.43 1.79
C LEU A 22 5.46 -5.45 2.22
N ILE A 23 4.56 -5.98 1.40
CA ILE A 23 3.13 -6.03 1.73
C ILE A 23 2.90 -6.96 2.93
N THR A 24 3.58 -8.10 2.99
CA THR A 24 3.53 -9.01 4.14
C THR A 24 3.97 -8.31 5.42
N GLN A 25 5.05 -7.53 5.35
CA GLN A 25 5.55 -6.76 6.48
C GLN A 25 4.56 -5.68 6.94
N ILE A 26 3.93 -4.96 6.02
CA ILE A 26 2.90 -3.94 6.33
C ILE A 26 1.66 -4.60 6.95
N ALA A 27 1.21 -5.73 6.39
CA ALA A 27 0.07 -6.49 6.89
C ALA A 27 0.33 -6.95 8.35
N ALA A 28 1.50 -7.54 8.61
CA ALA A 28 1.92 -7.93 9.96
C ALA A 28 1.95 -6.75 10.96
N GLN A 29 2.44 -5.57 10.55
CA GLN A 29 2.47 -4.37 11.40
C GLN A 29 1.08 -3.79 11.69
N THR A 30 0.13 -4.00 10.78
CA THR A 30 -1.24 -3.50 10.89
C THR A 30 -2.19 -4.52 11.53
N GLY A 31 -1.70 -5.72 11.83
CA GLY A 31 -2.51 -6.83 12.35
C GLY A 31 -3.45 -7.43 11.30
N ILE A 32 -3.20 -7.16 10.02
CA ILE A 32 -3.95 -7.71 8.89
C ILE A 32 -3.23 -8.99 8.45
N ASP A 33 -3.98 -10.08 8.26
CA ASP A 33 -3.42 -11.29 7.67
C ASP A 33 -3.22 -11.09 6.15
N PRO A 34 -1.98 -11.18 5.62
CA PRO A 34 -1.73 -11.07 4.18
C PRO A 34 -2.46 -12.15 3.36
N ALA A 35 -2.71 -13.32 3.94
CA ALA A 35 -3.50 -14.37 3.29
C ALA A 35 -4.98 -13.98 3.17
N ALA A 36 -5.51 -13.24 4.15
CA ALA A 36 -6.87 -12.70 4.10
C ALA A 36 -7.03 -11.60 3.04
N LEU A 37 -5.94 -10.94 2.66
CA LEU A 37 -5.90 -10.01 1.52
C LEU A 37 -5.84 -10.74 0.16
N GLY A 38 -5.82 -12.08 0.16
CA GLY A 38 -5.67 -12.88 -1.06
C GLY A 38 -4.34 -12.64 -1.75
N LEU A 39 -3.31 -12.19 -1.04
CA LEU A 39 -2.02 -11.87 -1.63
C LEU A 39 -1.20 -13.15 -1.76
N ASN A 40 -1.05 -13.62 -3.00
CA ASN A 40 -0.15 -14.68 -3.37
C ASN A 40 0.74 -14.21 -4.54
N PRO A 41 1.85 -14.89 -4.86
CA PRO A 41 2.76 -14.47 -5.93
C PRO A 41 2.09 -14.31 -7.30
N GLN A 42 1.01 -15.06 -7.56
CA GLN A 42 0.24 -14.97 -8.81
C GLN A 42 -0.60 -13.68 -8.90
N ASN A 43 -0.98 -13.12 -7.75
CA ASN A 43 -1.85 -11.93 -7.64
C ASN A 43 -1.05 -10.64 -7.49
N ILE A 44 0.23 -10.74 -7.09
CA ILE A 44 1.16 -9.60 -6.97
C ILE A 44 1.32 -8.85 -8.30
N ALA A 45 1.32 -9.57 -9.43
CA ALA A 45 1.32 -8.93 -10.75
C ALA A 45 0.10 -8.02 -10.97
N GLY A 46 -1.08 -8.43 -10.50
CA GLY A 46 -2.30 -7.62 -10.52
C GLY A 46 -2.22 -6.41 -9.59
N VAL A 47 -1.61 -6.57 -8.41
CA VAL A 47 -1.33 -5.46 -7.50
C VAL A 47 -0.38 -4.45 -8.15
N ARG A 48 0.69 -4.91 -8.81
CA ARG A 48 1.60 -4.03 -9.56
C ARG A 48 0.88 -3.33 -10.71
N ALA A 49 0.05 -4.03 -11.47
CA ALA A 49 -0.72 -3.42 -12.55
C ALA A 49 -1.65 -2.32 -12.03
N ALA A 50 -2.38 -2.58 -10.93
CA ALA A 50 -3.23 -1.60 -10.27
C ALA A 50 -2.43 -0.38 -9.75
N LEU A 51 -1.26 -0.60 -9.16
CA LEU A 51 -0.37 0.47 -8.71
C LEU A 51 0.26 1.25 -9.87
N SER A 52 0.57 0.59 -10.99
CA SER A 52 1.12 1.25 -12.19
C SER A 52 0.09 2.09 -12.92
N GLY A 53 -1.19 1.70 -12.85
CA GLY A 53 -2.32 2.43 -13.39
C GLY A 53 -2.85 3.53 -12.46
N ALA A 54 -2.36 3.60 -11.22
CA ALA A 54 -2.78 4.61 -10.26
C ALA A 54 -2.36 6.00 -10.75
N THR A 55 -3.35 6.86 -10.96
CA THR A 55 -3.14 8.23 -11.42
C THR A 55 -2.79 9.15 -10.25
N GLU A 56 -2.31 10.36 -10.54
CA GLU A 56 -2.05 11.37 -9.50
C GLU A 56 -3.27 11.62 -8.60
N ALA A 57 -4.48 11.55 -9.19
CA ALA A 57 -5.73 11.71 -8.47
C ALA A 57 -5.99 10.56 -7.48
N ASP A 58 -5.57 9.34 -7.82
CA ASP A 58 -5.70 8.19 -6.93
C ASP A 58 -4.71 8.28 -5.76
N ILE A 59 -3.51 8.79 -6.01
CA ILE A 59 -2.50 9.09 -4.97
C ILE A 59 -3.04 10.14 -3.99
N GLN A 60 -3.65 11.21 -4.50
CA GLN A 60 -4.25 12.26 -3.66
C GLN A 60 -5.40 11.74 -2.79
N LYS A 61 -6.25 10.86 -3.35
CA LYS A 61 -7.31 10.20 -2.56
C LYS A 61 -6.71 9.34 -1.44
N LEU A 62 -5.62 8.64 -1.72
CA LEU A 62 -4.93 7.80 -0.74
C LEU A 62 -4.31 8.62 0.40
N ASP A 63 -3.72 9.78 0.08
CA ASP A 63 -3.15 10.70 1.08
C ASP A 63 -4.25 11.34 1.96
N ALA A 64 -5.40 11.68 1.38
CA ALA A 64 -6.57 12.15 2.12
C ALA A 64 -7.09 11.07 3.09
N LEU A 65 -7.28 9.83 2.61
CA LEU A 65 -7.70 8.70 3.44
C LEU A 65 -6.73 8.43 4.60
N TYR A 66 -5.42 8.49 4.35
CA TYR A 66 -4.40 8.30 5.38
C TYR A 66 -4.41 9.44 6.42
N THR A 67 -4.60 10.67 5.96
CA THR A 67 -4.71 11.85 6.83
C THR A 67 -5.92 11.75 7.76
N ASP A 68 -7.07 11.33 7.22
CA ASP A 68 -8.30 11.13 7.99
C ASP A 68 -8.18 9.96 8.97
N TYR A 69 -7.59 8.84 8.55
CA TYR A 69 -7.29 7.73 9.47
C TYR A 69 -6.43 8.17 10.65
N ARG A 70 -5.39 8.98 10.38
CA ARG A 70 -4.50 9.52 11.43
C ARG A 70 -5.22 10.50 12.36
N ARG A 71 -6.17 11.29 11.85
CA ARG A 71 -7.01 12.17 12.68
C ARG A 71 -7.94 11.37 13.58
N ASN A 72 -8.65 10.39 13.03
CA ASN A 72 -9.59 9.56 13.79
C ASN A 72 -8.89 8.75 14.89
N ARG A 73 -7.69 8.22 14.61
CA ARG A 73 -6.89 7.49 15.61
C ARG A 73 -6.42 8.37 16.77
N ARG A 74 -6.30 9.69 16.58
CA ARG A 74 -5.97 10.64 17.65
C ARG A 74 -7.17 11.01 18.51
N GLN A 75 -8.38 10.94 17.97
CA GLN A 75 -9.62 11.22 18.70
C GLN A 75 -10.09 10.04 19.55
N GLN A 76 -9.61 8.82 19.25
CA GLN A 76 -9.87 7.60 20.04
C GLN A 76 -8.85 7.38 21.18
N ARG A 77 -8.08 8.40 21.55
CA ARG A 77 -7.12 8.37 22.65
C ARG A 77 -7.54 9.29 23.78
#